data_AF-A0AAJ1JZM8-F1
#
_entry.id   AF-A0AAJ1JZM8-F1
#
_cell.length_a   1.000
_cell.length_b   1.000
_cell.length_c   1.000
_cell.angle_alpha   90.00
_cell.angle_beta   90.00
_cell.angle_gamma   90.00
#
_symmetry.space_group_name_H-M   'P 1'
#
loop_
_entity.id
_entity.type
_entity.pdbx_description
1 polymer ?
#
loop_
_entity_poly.entity_id
_entity_poly.type
_entity_poly.pdbx_seq_one_letter_code
_entity_poly.pdbx_strand_id
1 'polypeptide(L)'
;MKQYVYGKNVVKQLLEDDKKIYEINIFENFKDKDILSVIYYKGIKLSKVSKKRLDQLSNFQNHQGIVATIDAYRYYELSEVLKHPKGKYPLLVMLDGIEDPHNLGAILRTCDAVNVDGVIIGKHRSVELNATVAKVSTGAIDHVPVCKVTNLSKTLQSLKDEGFWVIGTDMENASDYHSVDYRMPLVLVIGSEGFGISNLVKKNCDYFISLPMEGHVTSLNASVACGVLLYEIFNNRRDEMRDGESSKK
;
A
#
# COMPACT_ATOMS: atom_id res chain seq x y z
N MET A 1 -15.51 0.54 -12.26
CA MET A 1 -15.95 -0.66 -11.49
C MET A 1 -16.38 -0.20 -10.11
N LYS A 2 -17.37 -0.87 -9.49
CA LYS A 2 -17.84 -0.53 -8.13
C LYS A 2 -17.21 -1.45 -7.11
N GLN A 3 -16.97 -0.95 -5.89
CA GLN A 3 -16.49 -1.71 -4.74
C GLN A 3 -17.49 -1.58 -3.59
N TYR A 4 -17.66 -2.66 -2.84
CA TYR A 4 -18.46 -2.68 -1.61
C TYR A 4 -17.56 -2.52 -0.40
N VAL A 5 -17.93 -1.58 0.48
CA VAL A 5 -17.22 -1.30 1.72
C VAL A 5 -18.20 -1.46 2.87
N TYR A 6 -17.80 -2.14 3.94
CA TYR A 6 -18.72 -2.59 4.97
C TYR A 6 -18.17 -2.38 6.38
N GLY A 7 -19.08 -2.40 7.37
CA GLY A 7 -18.76 -2.07 8.76
C GLY A 7 -19.05 -0.60 9.09
N LYS A 8 -19.51 -0.36 10.32
CA LYS A 8 -19.99 0.96 10.76
C LYS A 8 -18.90 2.02 10.72
N ASN A 9 -17.72 1.71 11.25
CA ASN A 9 -16.62 2.68 11.32
C ASN A 9 -16.13 3.07 9.93
N VAL A 10 -16.02 2.08 9.03
CA VAL A 10 -15.54 2.30 7.67
C VAL A 10 -16.56 3.11 6.86
N VAL A 11 -17.85 2.82 7.01
CA VAL A 11 -18.92 3.59 6.33
C VAL A 11 -19.08 4.99 6.93
N LYS A 12 -18.97 5.14 8.25
CA LYS A 12 -18.97 6.46 8.90
C LYS A 12 -17.84 7.35 8.36
N GLN A 13 -16.66 6.76 8.20
CA GLN A 13 -15.51 7.45 7.64
C GLN A 13 -15.69 7.80 6.16
N LEU A 14 -16.23 6.88 5.35
CA LEU A 14 -16.59 7.18 3.97
C LEU A 14 -17.59 8.34 3.85
N LEU A 15 -18.47 8.50 4.84
CA LEU A 15 -19.41 9.62 4.90
C LEU A 15 -18.73 10.95 5.28
N GLU A 16 -17.51 10.94 5.81
CA GLU A 16 -16.69 12.13 6.07
C GLU A 16 -15.84 12.50 4.84
N ASP A 17 -15.44 11.52 4.04
CA ASP A 17 -14.66 11.72 2.81
C ASP A 17 -15.48 12.36 1.66
N ASP A 18 -14.79 13.00 0.71
CA ASP A 18 -15.37 13.59 -0.51
C ASP A 18 -15.58 12.56 -1.64
N LYS A 19 -15.50 11.26 -1.33
CA LYS A 19 -15.72 10.20 -2.32
C LYS A 19 -17.21 10.03 -2.63
N LYS A 20 -17.48 9.73 -3.91
CA LYS A 20 -18.83 9.45 -4.38
C LYS A 20 -19.34 8.12 -3.82
N ILE A 21 -20.39 8.18 -3.02
CA ILE A 21 -21.14 7.01 -2.54
C ILE A 21 -22.41 6.87 -3.39
N TYR A 22 -22.53 5.74 -4.11
CA TYR A 22 -23.68 5.49 -4.98
C TYR A 22 -24.93 5.09 -4.20
N GLU A 23 -24.75 4.23 -3.20
CA GLU A 23 -25.82 3.64 -2.41
C GLU A 23 -25.28 3.06 -1.10
N ILE A 24 -26.06 3.16 -0.04
CA ILE A 24 -25.82 2.49 1.23
C ILE A 24 -26.95 1.49 1.47
N ASN A 25 -26.58 0.24 1.72
CA ASN A 25 -27.47 -0.84 2.09
C ASN A 25 -27.36 -1.08 3.60
N ILE A 26 -28.47 -1.04 4.31
CA ILE A 26 -28.54 -1.31 5.75
C ILE A 26 -29.44 -2.51 6.03
N PHE A 27 -29.21 -3.18 7.15
CA PHE A 27 -30.14 -4.19 7.64
C PHE A 27 -31.46 -3.51 8.02
N GLU A 28 -32.59 -4.21 7.84
CA GLU A 28 -33.94 -3.66 8.12
C GLU A 28 -34.05 -3.04 9.53
N ASN A 29 -33.38 -3.65 10.51
CA ASN A 29 -33.33 -3.22 11.90
C ASN A 29 -32.06 -2.46 12.29
N PHE A 30 -31.38 -1.81 11.35
CA PHE A 30 -30.21 -0.97 11.64
C PHE A 30 -30.63 0.28 12.44
N LYS A 31 -30.02 0.50 13.62
CA LYS A 31 -30.46 1.50 14.62
C LYS A 31 -29.51 2.68 14.83
N ASP A 32 -28.41 2.76 14.08
CA ASP A 32 -27.37 3.76 14.29
C ASP A 32 -27.83 5.15 13.79
N LYS A 33 -28.42 5.94 14.70
CA LYS A 33 -29.08 7.21 14.34
C LYS A 33 -28.10 8.25 13.79
N ASP A 34 -26.86 8.26 14.28
CA ASP A 34 -25.85 9.22 13.85
C ASP A 34 -25.49 8.98 12.38
N ILE A 35 -25.20 7.73 12.02
CA ILE A 35 -24.91 7.35 10.62
C ILE A 35 -26.13 7.64 9.73
N LEU A 36 -27.34 7.25 10.16
CA LEU A 36 -28.56 7.50 9.38
C LEU A 36 -28.76 9.00 9.11
N SER A 37 -28.54 9.85 10.12
CA SER A 37 -28.72 11.29 9.98
C SER A 37 -27.77 11.89 8.93
N VAL A 38 -26.51 11.46 8.92
CA VAL A 38 -25.53 11.91 7.91
C VAL A 38 -25.91 11.43 6.51
N ILE A 39 -26.36 10.18 6.36
CA ILE A 39 -26.82 9.64 5.07
C ILE A 39 -27.99 10.45 4.51
N TYR A 40 -28.98 10.75 5.35
CA TYR A 40 -30.13 11.57 4.97
C TYR A 40 -29.71 13.00 4.61
N TYR A 41 -28.85 13.62 5.42
CA TYR A 41 -28.36 14.98 5.18
C TYR A 41 -27.58 15.09 3.86
N LYS A 42 -26.72 14.11 3.55
CA LYS A 42 -25.96 14.05 2.29
C LYS A 42 -26.81 13.60 1.09
N GLY A 43 -28.08 13.23 1.28
CA GLY A 43 -28.97 12.79 0.20
C GLY A 43 -28.53 11.49 -0.49
N ILE A 44 -27.79 10.63 0.21
CA ILE A 44 -27.28 9.38 -0.36
C ILE A 44 -28.40 8.35 -0.43
N LYS A 45 -28.50 7.64 -1.56
CA LYS A 45 -29.48 6.56 -1.74
C LYS A 45 -29.33 5.51 -0.63
N LEU A 46 -30.39 5.27 0.14
CA LEU A 46 -30.43 4.33 1.25
C LEU A 46 -31.43 3.21 0.97
N SER A 47 -30.98 1.95 1.04
CA SER A 47 -31.81 0.76 0.85
C SER A 47 -31.78 -0.14 2.08
N LYS A 48 -32.95 -0.54 2.58
CA LYS A 48 -33.06 -1.57 3.61
C LYS A 48 -33.10 -2.94 2.94
N VAL A 49 -32.23 -3.85 3.38
CA VAL A 49 -32.10 -5.19 2.78
C VAL A 49 -31.98 -6.27 3.85
N SER A 50 -32.22 -7.51 3.44
CA SER A 50 -32.08 -8.68 4.31
C SER A 50 -30.61 -8.92 4.69
N LYS A 51 -30.38 -9.63 5.81
CA LYS A 51 -29.04 -10.03 6.24
C LYS A 51 -28.29 -10.80 5.15
N LYS A 52 -28.96 -11.76 4.50
CA LYS A 52 -28.42 -12.54 3.38
C LYS A 52 -27.91 -11.67 2.24
N ARG A 53 -28.59 -10.54 1.95
CA ARG A 53 -28.14 -9.61 0.92
C ARG A 53 -26.87 -8.87 1.35
N LEU A 54 -26.77 -8.43 2.60
CA LEU A 54 -25.56 -7.80 3.12
C LEU A 54 -24.37 -8.78 3.12
N ASP A 55 -24.59 -10.03 3.55
CA ASP A 55 -23.57 -11.08 3.50
C ASP A 55 -23.05 -11.26 2.07
N GLN A 56 -23.93 -11.27 1.06
CA GLN A 56 -23.49 -11.34 -0.34
C GLN A 56 -22.69 -10.10 -0.77
N LEU A 57 -23.12 -8.90 -0.40
CA LEU A 57 -22.44 -7.66 -0.75
C LEU A 57 -21.07 -7.52 -0.06
N SER A 58 -20.90 -8.09 1.13
CA SER A 58 -19.65 -8.09 1.89
C SER A 58 -18.77 -9.32 1.64
N ASN A 59 -19.10 -10.19 0.67
CA ASN A 59 -18.42 -11.47 0.49
C ASN A 59 -18.32 -12.29 1.80
N PHE A 60 -19.42 -12.33 2.55
CA PHE A 60 -19.59 -13.02 3.83
C PHE A 60 -18.68 -12.52 4.96
N GLN A 61 -18.14 -11.30 4.82
CA GLN A 61 -17.36 -10.63 5.87
C GLN A 61 -18.27 -9.90 6.87
N ASN A 62 -17.73 -9.61 8.06
CA ASN A 62 -18.47 -8.94 9.14
C ASN A 62 -18.84 -7.50 8.79
N HIS A 63 -20.05 -7.32 8.25
CA HIS A 63 -20.54 -6.04 7.74
C HIS A 63 -21.22 -5.14 8.79
N GLN A 64 -21.44 -5.63 10.02
CA GLN A 64 -22.08 -4.87 11.11
C GLN A 64 -23.44 -4.20 10.75
N GLY A 65 -24.17 -4.81 9.81
CA GLY A 65 -25.47 -4.32 9.34
C GLY A 65 -25.45 -3.17 8.32
N ILE A 66 -24.29 -2.81 7.75
CA ILE A 66 -24.17 -1.70 6.78
C ILE A 66 -23.12 -1.98 5.70
N VAL A 67 -23.44 -1.63 4.45
CA VAL A 67 -22.55 -1.73 3.28
C VAL A 67 -22.74 -0.50 2.38
N ALA A 68 -21.67 0.21 2.07
CA ALA A 68 -21.63 1.29 1.08
C ALA A 68 -21.09 0.79 -0.26
N THR A 69 -21.60 1.36 -1.35
CA THR A 69 -21.11 1.12 -2.71
C THR A 69 -20.40 2.36 -3.21
N ILE A 70 -19.12 2.22 -3.54
CA ILE A 70 -18.25 3.31 -4.02
C ILE A 70 -17.58 2.93 -5.34
N ASP A 71 -16.87 3.87 -5.95
CA ASP A 71 -15.93 3.53 -7.02
C ASP A 71 -14.78 2.67 -6.48
N ALA A 72 -14.41 1.64 -7.23
CA ALA A 72 -13.27 0.80 -6.86
C ALA A 72 -11.97 1.61 -6.96
N TYR A 73 -11.08 1.44 -5.98
CA TYR A 73 -9.72 1.95 -6.09
C TYR A 73 -9.02 1.31 -7.30
N ARG A 74 -8.35 2.15 -8.09
CA ARG A 74 -7.66 1.70 -9.30
C ARG A 74 -6.40 0.94 -8.91
N TYR A 75 -6.26 -0.26 -9.46
CA TYR A 75 -4.96 -0.92 -9.59
C TYR A 75 -4.38 -0.60 -10.97
N TYR A 76 -3.06 -0.57 -11.02
CA TYR A 76 -2.31 -0.35 -12.24
C TYR A 76 -1.66 -1.66 -12.69
N GLU A 77 -1.54 -1.82 -14.00
CA GLU A 77 -0.68 -2.87 -14.55
C GLU A 77 0.78 -2.43 -14.38
N LEU A 78 1.67 -3.37 -14.04
CA LEU A 78 3.08 -3.04 -13.82
C LEU A 78 3.71 -2.40 -15.06
N SER A 79 3.33 -2.87 -16.25
CA SER A 79 3.79 -2.29 -17.52
C SER A 79 3.32 -0.84 -17.75
N GLU A 80 2.22 -0.40 -17.13
CA GLU A 80 1.80 1.02 -17.19
C GLU A 80 2.74 1.89 -16.36
N VAL A 81 3.13 1.40 -15.18
CA VAL A 81 4.05 2.10 -14.27
C VAL A 81 5.44 2.23 -14.89
N LEU A 82 5.95 1.15 -15.48
CA LEU A 82 7.31 1.10 -16.04
C LEU A 82 7.50 1.97 -17.29
N LYS A 83 6.43 2.31 -18.02
CA LYS A 83 6.51 3.16 -19.22
C LYS A 83 6.88 4.62 -18.95
N HIS A 84 6.62 5.11 -17.74
CA HIS A 84 6.79 6.53 -17.40
C HIS A 84 7.49 6.67 -16.04
N PRO A 85 8.79 6.32 -15.95
CA PRO A 85 9.53 6.48 -14.70
C PRO A 85 9.59 7.96 -14.31
N LYS A 86 9.41 8.25 -13.02
CA LYS A 86 9.34 9.61 -12.46
C LYS A 86 10.72 10.27 -12.33
N GLY A 87 11.80 9.53 -12.55
CA GLY A 87 13.17 10.04 -12.45
C GLY A 87 14.19 9.11 -13.09
N LYS A 88 15.48 9.48 -12.97
CA LYS A 88 16.61 8.74 -13.54
C LYS A 88 16.72 7.31 -12.97
N TYR A 89 16.40 7.15 -11.69
CA TYR A 89 16.46 5.88 -10.97
C TYR A 89 15.04 5.52 -10.51
N PRO A 90 14.25 4.76 -11.29
CA PRO A 90 12.93 4.35 -10.85
C PRO A 90 13.02 3.53 -9.56
N LEU A 91 12.06 3.73 -8.67
CA LEU A 91 11.93 3.08 -7.37
C LEU A 91 10.57 2.41 -7.27
N LEU A 92 10.59 1.10 -7.09
CA LEU A 92 9.41 0.30 -6.78
C LEU A 92 9.52 -0.24 -5.37
N VAL A 93 8.38 -0.37 -4.69
CA VAL A 93 8.31 -1.03 -3.37
C VAL A 93 7.47 -2.29 -3.51
N MET A 94 8.03 -3.45 -3.24
CA MET A 94 7.31 -4.72 -3.20
C MET A 94 7.00 -5.10 -1.76
N LEU A 95 5.72 -5.38 -1.48
CA LEU A 95 5.24 -5.79 -0.17
C LEU A 95 4.91 -7.29 -0.18
N ASP A 96 5.61 -8.05 0.65
CA ASP A 96 5.43 -9.49 0.78
C ASP A 96 4.81 -9.83 2.14
N GLY A 97 3.53 -10.21 2.16
CA GLY A 97 2.83 -10.60 3.38
C GLY A 97 2.25 -9.45 4.22
N ILE A 98 2.07 -8.25 3.66
CA ILE A 98 1.44 -7.12 4.38
C ILE A 98 -0.08 -7.26 4.36
N GLU A 99 -0.68 -7.67 5.48
CA GLU A 99 -2.12 -7.94 5.61
C GLU A 99 -2.90 -6.86 6.39
N ASP A 100 -2.20 -5.96 7.09
CA ASP A 100 -2.84 -4.87 7.83
C ASP A 100 -3.06 -3.62 6.94
N PRO A 101 -4.31 -3.14 6.77
CA PRO A 101 -4.58 -1.91 6.03
C PRO A 101 -3.91 -0.66 6.62
N HIS A 102 -3.62 -0.62 7.92
CA HIS A 102 -2.88 0.49 8.52
C HIS A 102 -1.43 0.53 8.04
N ASN A 103 -0.76 -0.61 7.99
CA ASN A 103 0.58 -0.72 7.44
C ASN A 103 0.63 -0.31 5.96
N LEU A 104 -0.27 -0.83 5.11
CA LEU A 104 -0.31 -0.43 3.71
C LEU A 104 -0.58 1.07 3.56
N GLY A 105 -1.55 1.63 4.30
CA GLY A 105 -1.87 3.05 4.22
C GLY A 105 -0.69 3.94 4.61
N ALA A 106 0.03 3.60 5.69
CA ALA A 106 1.22 4.33 6.13
C ALA A 106 2.38 4.22 5.12
N ILE A 107 2.60 3.03 4.54
CA ILE A 107 3.60 2.82 3.48
C ILE A 107 3.28 3.67 2.26
N LEU A 108 2.03 3.68 1.78
CA LEU A 108 1.63 4.49 0.63
C LEU A 108 1.89 5.97 0.87
N ARG A 109 1.62 6.46 2.09
CA ARG A 109 1.89 7.85 2.46
C ARG A 109 3.38 8.19 2.39
N THR A 110 4.26 7.30 2.84
CA THR A 110 5.70 7.51 2.71
C THR A 110 6.17 7.38 1.28
N CYS A 111 5.62 6.42 0.52
CA CYS A 111 5.91 6.25 -0.91
C CYS A 111 5.60 7.51 -1.71
N ASP A 112 4.46 8.15 -1.43
CA ASP A 112 4.09 9.44 -2.03
C ASP A 112 5.09 10.54 -1.65
N ALA A 113 5.43 10.64 -0.36
CA ALA A 113 6.34 11.66 0.15
C ALA A 113 7.75 11.61 -0.48
N VAL A 114 8.26 10.43 -0.81
CA VAL A 114 9.58 10.25 -1.45
C VAL A 114 9.49 10.01 -2.96
N ASN A 115 8.30 10.16 -3.55
CA ASN A 115 8.02 10.02 -4.98
C ASN A 115 8.38 8.65 -5.59
N VAL A 116 8.01 7.55 -4.93
CA VAL A 116 8.09 6.18 -5.46
C VAL A 116 7.27 6.06 -6.76
N ASP A 117 7.78 5.29 -7.72
CA ASP A 117 7.13 5.06 -9.03
C ASP A 117 5.91 4.16 -8.91
N GLY A 118 5.98 3.13 -8.06
CA GLY A 118 4.84 2.26 -7.77
C GLY A 118 5.07 1.29 -6.62
N VAL A 119 3.96 0.78 -6.09
CA VAL A 119 3.93 -0.24 -5.04
C VAL A 119 3.36 -1.53 -5.60
N ILE A 120 4.00 -2.66 -5.33
CA ILE A 120 3.61 -3.99 -5.81
C ILE A 120 3.14 -4.82 -4.62
N ILE A 121 1.92 -5.36 -4.72
CA ILE A 121 1.34 -6.27 -3.73
C ILE A 121 0.92 -7.60 -4.36
N GLY A 122 0.85 -8.66 -3.56
CA GLY A 122 0.35 -9.95 -4.00
C GLY A 122 -1.18 -9.99 -4.12
N LYS A 123 -1.70 -10.93 -4.91
CA LYS A 123 -3.14 -11.30 -4.89
C LYS A 123 -3.54 -12.08 -3.64
N HIS A 124 -2.57 -12.74 -3.00
CA HIS A 124 -2.76 -13.57 -1.81
C HIS A 124 -1.83 -13.08 -0.72
N ARG A 125 -2.23 -13.23 0.56
CA ARG A 125 -1.46 -12.79 1.72
C ARG A 125 -1.07 -11.31 1.62
N SER A 126 -2.03 -10.48 1.21
CA SER A 126 -1.85 -9.05 1.07
C SER A 126 -3.17 -8.34 1.28
N VAL A 127 -3.14 -7.18 1.92
CA VAL A 127 -4.29 -6.31 2.06
C VAL A 127 -4.64 -5.64 0.74
N GLU A 128 -5.94 -5.52 0.47
CA GLU A 128 -6.43 -4.81 -0.71
C GLU A 128 -6.64 -3.33 -0.42
N LEU A 129 -6.58 -2.50 -1.48
CA LEU A 129 -7.03 -1.12 -1.43
C LEU A 129 -8.50 -1.05 -1.02
N ASN A 130 -8.75 -0.34 0.08
CA ASN A 130 -10.05 -0.16 0.68
C ASN A 130 -10.12 1.20 1.39
N ALA A 131 -11.27 1.53 1.97
CA ALA A 131 -11.47 2.82 2.64
C ALA A 131 -10.58 3.03 3.88
N THR A 132 -10.19 1.98 4.60
CA THR A 132 -9.22 2.11 5.71
C THR A 132 -7.85 2.54 5.19
N VAL A 133 -7.35 1.90 4.13
CA VAL A 133 -6.10 2.27 3.46
C VAL A 133 -6.18 3.71 2.96
N ALA A 134 -7.30 4.10 2.35
CA ALA A 134 -7.49 5.45 1.82
C ALA A 134 -7.34 6.53 2.89
N LYS A 135 -7.96 6.35 4.05
CA LYS A 135 -7.85 7.31 5.16
C LYS A 135 -6.46 7.36 5.75
N VAL A 136 -5.86 6.20 6.04
CA VAL A 136 -4.54 6.15 6.66
C VAL A 136 -3.49 6.78 5.72
N SER A 137 -3.62 6.54 4.41
CA SER A 137 -2.73 7.12 3.40
C SER A 137 -2.92 8.62 3.17
N THR A 138 -4.01 9.23 3.64
CA THR A 138 -4.27 10.68 3.54
C THR A 138 -4.18 11.20 2.09
N GLY A 139 -4.82 10.49 1.15
CA GLY A 139 -4.84 10.86 -0.27
C GLY A 139 -3.75 10.22 -1.13
N ALA A 140 -2.67 9.73 -0.54
CA ALA A 140 -1.59 9.06 -1.29
C ALA A 140 -2.07 7.83 -2.10
N ILE A 141 -3.17 7.17 -1.68
CA ILE A 141 -3.81 6.08 -2.42
C ILE A 141 -4.23 6.46 -3.86
N ASP A 142 -4.50 7.73 -4.13
CA ASP A 142 -4.94 8.21 -5.44
C ASP A 142 -3.74 8.66 -6.31
N HIS A 143 -2.54 8.80 -5.73
CA HIS A 143 -1.32 9.32 -6.39
C HIS A 143 -0.21 8.28 -6.58
N VAL A 144 -0.14 7.28 -5.71
CA VAL A 144 0.85 6.20 -5.80
C VAL A 144 0.26 5.02 -6.57
N PRO A 145 0.81 4.66 -7.76
CA PRO A 145 0.33 3.51 -8.50
C PRO A 145 0.54 2.22 -7.72
N VAL A 146 -0.55 1.49 -7.45
CA VAL A 146 -0.49 0.17 -6.81
C VAL A 146 -0.77 -0.92 -7.84
N CYS A 147 0.19 -1.83 -8.00
CA CYS A 147 0.13 -2.98 -8.88
C CYS A 147 -0.20 -4.24 -8.07
N LYS A 148 -1.19 -5.02 -8.53
CA LYS A 148 -1.60 -6.28 -7.87
C LYS A 148 -1.23 -7.48 -8.73
N VAL A 149 -0.20 -8.23 -8.31
CA VAL A 149 0.39 -9.31 -9.10
C VAL A 149 0.06 -10.69 -8.53
N THR A 150 0.00 -11.69 -9.40
CA THR A 150 -0.31 -13.07 -9.00
C THR A 150 0.87 -13.77 -8.31
N ASN A 151 2.11 -13.46 -8.72
CA ASN A 151 3.31 -14.11 -8.20
C ASN A 151 4.44 -13.09 -8.05
N LEU A 152 4.81 -12.80 -6.80
CA LEU A 152 5.85 -11.80 -6.46
C LEU A 152 7.22 -12.21 -7.01
N SER A 153 7.64 -13.47 -6.80
CA SER A 153 8.95 -13.96 -7.25
C SER A 153 9.12 -13.90 -8.76
N LYS A 154 8.09 -14.29 -9.53
CA LYS A 154 8.12 -14.17 -11.00
C LYS A 154 8.17 -12.72 -11.44
N THR A 155 7.46 -11.84 -10.73
CA THR A 155 7.47 -10.39 -11.01
C THR A 155 8.87 -9.81 -10.78
N LEU A 156 9.56 -10.20 -9.71
CA LEU A 156 10.95 -9.80 -9.48
C LEU A 156 11.89 -10.26 -10.59
N GLN A 157 11.75 -11.49 -11.09
CA GLN A 157 12.56 -11.97 -12.21
C GLN A 157 12.40 -11.09 -13.44
N SER A 158 11.16 -10.77 -13.81
CA SER A 158 10.89 -9.88 -14.96
C SER A 158 11.43 -8.47 -14.73
N LEU A 159 11.32 -7.92 -13.53
CA LEU A 159 11.90 -6.61 -13.21
C LEU A 159 13.43 -6.61 -13.32
N LYS A 160 14.10 -7.70 -12.94
CA LYS A 160 15.54 -7.86 -13.11
C LYS A 160 15.94 -7.93 -14.58
N ASP A 161 15.17 -8.64 -15.41
CA ASP A 161 15.36 -8.65 -16.87
C ASP A 161 15.20 -7.24 -17.48
N GLU A 162 14.41 -6.38 -16.84
CA GLU A 162 14.25 -4.95 -17.19
C GLU A 162 15.31 -4.03 -16.54
N GLY A 163 16.30 -4.58 -15.86
CA GLY A 163 17.44 -3.84 -15.31
C GLY A 163 17.25 -3.29 -13.89
N PHE A 164 16.21 -3.71 -13.17
CA PHE A 164 16.06 -3.37 -11.76
C PHE A 164 16.93 -4.25 -10.87
N TRP A 165 17.55 -3.63 -9.87
CA TRP A 165 18.13 -4.32 -8.73
C TRP A 165 17.05 -4.61 -7.70
N VAL A 166 17.15 -5.74 -7.00
CA VAL A 166 16.21 -6.13 -5.95
C VAL A 166 16.94 -6.15 -4.61
N ILE A 167 16.54 -5.25 -3.70
CA ILE A 167 17.09 -5.20 -2.35
C ILE A 167 16.01 -5.65 -1.36
N GLY A 168 16.30 -6.70 -0.60
CA GLY A 168 15.44 -7.16 0.50
C GLY A 168 15.95 -6.72 1.86
N THR A 169 15.06 -6.71 2.84
CA THR A 169 15.42 -6.56 4.25
C THR A 169 15.64 -7.92 4.90
N ASP A 170 16.80 -8.13 5.52
CA ASP A 170 17.07 -9.29 6.37
C ASP A 170 17.97 -8.89 7.54
N MET A 171 17.90 -9.63 8.64
CA MET A 171 18.77 -9.45 9.81
C MET A 171 20.06 -10.25 9.67
N GLU A 172 20.04 -11.35 8.91
CA GLU A 172 21.20 -12.23 8.72
C GLU A 172 21.89 -11.99 7.38
N ASN A 173 23.23 -11.97 7.40
CA ASN A 173 24.07 -11.81 6.19
C ASN A 173 23.70 -10.57 5.34
N ALA A 174 23.30 -9.50 6.01
CA ALA A 174 22.86 -8.26 5.38
C ALA A 174 23.85 -7.12 5.68
N SER A 175 24.02 -6.22 4.73
CA SER A 175 24.83 -5.01 4.92
C SER A 175 24.06 -3.97 5.72
N ASP A 176 24.76 -3.03 6.36
CA ASP A 176 24.11 -1.86 6.95
C ASP A 176 23.42 -1.07 5.83
N TYR A 177 22.17 -0.66 6.04
CA TYR A 177 21.40 0.07 5.03
C TYR A 177 22.04 1.39 4.58
N HIS A 178 22.91 2.02 5.37
CA HIS A 178 23.63 3.24 4.97
C HIS A 178 24.82 2.95 4.03
N SER A 179 25.29 1.70 3.97
CA SER A 179 26.50 1.35 3.21
C SER A 179 26.24 1.13 1.72
N VAL A 180 24.98 1.20 1.29
CA VAL A 180 24.56 0.91 -0.07
C VAL A 180 24.38 2.19 -0.87
N ASP A 181 24.88 2.18 -2.10
CA ASP A 181 24.58 3.20 -3.09
C ASP A 181 23.24 2.86 -3.77
N TYR A 182 22.22 3.71 -3.61
CA TYR A 182 20.87 3.47 -4.12
C TYR A 182 20.59 4.12 -5.48
N ARG A 183 21.62 4.60 -6.16
CA ARG A 183 21.54 5.32 -7.45
C ARG A 183 21.43 4.37 -8.64
N MET A 184 20.42 3.51 -8.60
CA MET A 184 20.06 2.57 -9.66
C MET A 184 18.54 2.36 -9.74
N PRO A 185 18.00 1.85 -10.86
CA PRO A 185 16.65 1.27 -10.88
C PRO A 185 16.52 0.20 -9.78
N LEU A 186 15.56 0.36 -8.88
CA LEU A 186 15.50 -0.40 -7.63
C LEU A 186 14.09 -0.90 -7.31
N VAL A 187 14.00 -2.15 -6.88
CA VAL A 187 12.86 -2.71 -6.14
C VAL A 187 13.28 -2.93 -4.68
N LEU A 188 12.69 -2.18 -3.76
CA LEU A 188 12.82 -2.41 -2.33
C LEU A 188 11.75 -3.41 -1.88
N VAL A 189 12.16 -4.53 -1.29
CA VAL A 189 11.24 -5.57 -0.80
C VAL A 189 11.09 -5.46 0.71
N ILE A 190 9.86 -5.28 1.18
CA ILE A 190 9.49 -5.25 2.59
C ILE A 190 8.65 -6.47 2.92
N GLY A 191 9.11 -7.25 3.89
CA GLY A 191 8.42 -8.43 4.40
C GLY A 191 7.38 -8.12 5.48
N SER A 192 6.63 -9.15 5.87
CA SER A 192 5.66 -9.04 6.95
C SER A 192 6.33 -8.98 8.32
N GLU A 193 5.61 -8.41 9.28
CA GLU A 193 6.03 -8.45 10.67
C GLU A 193 6.07 -9.90 11.15
N GLY A 194 7.17 -10.28 11.81
CA GLY A 194 7.39 -11.61 12.36
C GLY A 194 7.93 -12.65 11.36
N PHE A 195 7.36 -12.76 10.15
CA PHE A 195 7.82 -13.75 9.16
C PHE A 195 8.86 -13.21 8.16
N GLY A 196 8.95 -11.89 8.02
CA GLY A 196 9.85 -11.24 7.07
C GLY A 196 9.49 -11.57 5.62
N ILE A 197 10.50 -11.58 4.76
CA ILE A 197 10.35 -11.86 3.32
C ILE A 197 10.24 -13.38 3.10
N SER A 198 9.32 -13.82 2.25
CA SER A 198 9.16 -15.24 1.93
C SER A 198 10.38 -15.80 1.18
N ASN A 199 10.69 -17.08 1.40
CA ASN A 199 11.89 -17.73 0.84
C ASN A 199 12.00 -17.63 -0.69
N LEU A 200 10.87 -17.69 -1.42
CA LEU A 200 10.89 -17.55 -2.88
C LEU A 200 11.20 -16.12 -3.31
N VAL A 201 10.73 -15.12 -2.57
CA VAL A 201 11.06 -13.72 -2.82
C VAL A 201 12.52 -13.45 -2.44
N LYS A 202 13.00 -13.93 -1.29
CA LYS A 202 14.41 -13.84 -0.87
C LYS A 202 15.39 -14.36 -1.93
N LYS A 203 15.08 -15.51 -2.57
CA LYS A 203 15.93 -16.08 -3.64
C LYS A 203 16.08 -15.19 -4.88
N ASN A 204 15.22 -14.19 -5.06
CA ASN A 204 15.28 -13.27 -6.19
C ASN A 204 15.86 -11.90 -5.79
N CYS A 205 16.16 -11.67 -4.52
CA CYS A 205 16.90 -10.49 -4.07
C CYS A 205 18.37 -10.58 -4.52
N ASP A 206 18.93 -9.46 -4.97
CA ASP A 206 20.34 -9.32 -5.30
C ASP A 206 21.19 -9.01 -4.07
N TYR A 207 20.63 -8.21 -3.15
CA TYR A 207 21.27 -7.83 -1.90
C TYR A 207 20.29 -7.81 -0.74
N PHE A 208 20.83 -7.97 0.46
CA PHE A 208 20.10 -7.78 1.70
C PHE A 208 20.70 -6.62 2.50
N ILE A 209 19.82 -5.80 3.05
CA ILE A 209 20.17 -4.72 3.97
C ILE A 209 19.47 -4.95 5.32
N SER A 210 20.13 -4.51 6.39
CA SER A 210 19.62 -4.57 7.75
C SER A 210 19.49 -3.17 8.33
N LEU A 211 18.46 -3.00 9.17
CA LEU A 211 18.34 -1.86 10.07
C LEU A 211 18.97 -2.30 11.41
N PRO A 212 20.09 -1.68 11.85
CA PRO A 212 20.69 -2.02 13.14
C PRO A 212 19.70 -1.88 14.28
N MET A 213 19.64 -2.88 15.16
CA MET A 213 18.80 -2.88 16.36
C MET A 213 19.67 -3.18 17.58
N GLU A 214 19.78 -2.22 18.50
CA GLU A 214 20.51 -2.39 19.76
C GLU A 214 19.60 -2.82 20.92
N GLY A 215 18.28 -2.80 20.71
CA GLY A 215 17.29 -3.14 21.72
C GLY A 215 16.99 -4.63 21.82
N HIS A 216 15.98 -4.95 22.66
CA HIS A 216 15.54 -6.33 22.91
C HIS A 216 14.49 -6.83 21.90
N VAL A 217 13.98 -5.94 21.04
CA VAL A 217 13.00 -6.31 20.02
C VAL A 217 13.70 -6.93 18.82
N THR A 218 13.04 -7.89 18.18
CA THR A 218 13.60 -8.68 17.07
C THR A 218 13.22 -8.15 15.69
N SER A 219 12.32 -7.17 15.62
CA SER A 219 11.91 -6.53 14.37
C SER A 219 11.23 -5.18 14.63
N LEU A 220 11.18 -4.35 13.58
CA LEU A 220 10.37 -3.13 13.53
C LEU A 220 9.04 -3.41 12.84
N ASN A 221 8.05 -2.54 13.10
CA ASN A 221 6.83 -2.49 12.30
C ASN A 221 7.19 -2.27 10.81
N ALA A 222 6.49 -2.96 9.91
CA ALA A 222 6.83 -2.97 8.49
C ALA A 222 6.74 -1.58 7.85
N SER A 223 5.76 -0.77 8.25
CA SER A 223 5.61 0.60 7.75
C SER A 223 6.71 1.54 8.25
N VAL A 224 7.18 1.34 9.49
CA VAL A 224 8.30 2.09 10.07
C VAL A 224 9.60 1.72 9.36
N ALA A 225 9.90 0.43 9.21
CA ALA A 225 11.10 -0.04 8.50
C ALA A 225 11.12 0.46 7.05
N CYS A 226 10.00 0.32 6.34
CA CYS A 226 9.84 0.86 4.99
C CYS A 226 10.11 2.37 4.95
N GLY A 227 9.58 3.13 5.90
CA GLY A 227 9.79 4.58 5.94
C GLY A 227 11.25 4.98 6.15
N VAL A 228 11.95 4.34 7.08
CA VAL A 228 13.39 4.60 7.32
C VAL A 228 14.20 4.34 6.05
N LEU A 229 13.99 3.18 5.43
CA LEU A 229 14.70 2.77 4.22
C LEU A 229 14.40 3.68 3.03
N LEU A 230 13.14 4.07 2.84
CA LEU A 230 12.74 4.96 1.77
C LEU A 230 13.36 6.36 1.91
N TYR A 231 13.46 6.89 3.13
CA TYR A 231 14.12 8.18 3.34
C TYR A 231 15.63 8.11 3.16
N GLU A 232 16.27 6.99 3.49
CA GLU A 232 17.69 6.79 3.16
C GLU A 232 17.91 6.77 1.64
N ILE A 233 17.11 5.99 0.91
CA ILE A 233 17.16 5.96 -0.56
C ILE A 233 16.93 7.37 -1.14
N PHE A 234 15.96 8.10 -0.60
CA PHE A 234 15.67 9.48 -1.01
C PHE A 234 16.86 10.41 -0.79
N ASN A 235 17.49 10.36 0.39
CA ASN A 235 18.66 11.18 0.70
C ASN A 235 19.85 10.84 -0.20
N ASN A 236 20.17 9.55 -0.33
CA ASN A 236 21.26 9.05 -1.17
C ASN A 236 21.13 9.50 -2.64
N ARG A 237 19.90 9.54 -3.16
CA ARG A 237 19.62 10.01 -4.53
C ARG A 237 19.55 11.53 -4.67
N ARG A 238 19.26 12.25 -3.58
CA ARG A 238 19.12 13.73 -3.59
C ARG A 238 20.47 14.43 -3.60
N ASP A 239 21.51 13.85 -3.02
CA ASP A 239 22.83 14.48 -2.98
C ASP A 239 23.39 14.69 -4.41
N GLU A 240 23.08 13.82 -5.37
CA GLU A 240 23.40 14.08 -6.80
C GLU A 240 22.66 15.29 -7.39
N MET A 241 21.43 15.57 -6.97
CA MET A 241 20.66 16.71 -7.48
C MET A 241 21.26 18.05 -7.00
N ARG A 242 21.81 18.08 -5.79
CA ARG A 242 22.46 19.27 -5.21
C ARG A 242 23.81 19.59 -5.88
N ASP A 243 24.59 18.57 -6.20
CA ASP A 243 25.88 18.73 -6.88
C ASP A 243 25.72 19.17 -8.34
N GLY A 244 24.64 18.73 -9.01
CA GLY A 244 24.30 19.16 -10.37
C GLY A 244 23.82 20.61 -10.49
N GLU A 245 23.23 21.20 -9.44
CA GLU A 245 22.82 22.61 -9.41
C GLU A 245 23.97 23.56 -9.06
N SER A 246 24.93 23.11 -8.24
CA SER A 246 26.12 23.89 -7.88
C SER A 246 27.13 24.03 -9.02
N SER A 247 27.08 23.13 -10.01
CA SER A 247 27.96 23.14 -11.19
C SER A 247 27.43 24.03 -12.34
N LYS A 248 26.27 24.69 -12.16
CA LYS A 248 25.62 25.56 -13.16
C LYS A 248 25.61 27.06 -12.77
N LYS A 249 26.38 27.46 -11.75
CA LYS A 249 26.59 28.87 -11.38
C LYS A 249 28.00 29.33 -11.68
#